data_AF-A0A9E2Z0A0-F1
#
_entry.id   AF-A0A9E2Z0A0-F1
#
_cell.length_a   1.000
_cell.length_b   1.000
_cell.length_c   1.000
_cell.angle_alpha   90.00
_cell.angle_beta   90.00
_cell.angle_gamma   90.00
#
_symmetry.space_group_name_H-M   'P 1'
#
loop_
_entity.id
_entity.type
_entity.pdbx_description
1 polymer ?
#
loop_
_entity_poly.entity_id
_entity_poly.type
_entity_poly.pdbx_seq_one_letter_code
_entity_poly.pdbx_strand_id
1 'polypeptide(L)'
;MDQAAGTEAQKDASPAVIAQQQAMLKALPFSDTADFDDAARGFLGSIEHANIASQTGRTVWSLEPYGFLFDAEAPATVNPSLWRQARLNMHHGLFEVVPGVCQVRGFDIANMTLIEGDSGVIVVDTLTSIEGARAAMDLYFNHRGKRPVVAVIFTHTHTDHWGGARGVLDDAALAGGKIPVIAPNLFMEHAV
;
A
#
# COMPACT_ATOMS: atom_id res chain seq x y z
N MET A 1 -42.05 19.20 19.83
CA MET A 1 -42.03 18.69 18.45
C MET A 1 -40.76 17.89 18.32
N ASP A 2 -40.92 16.58 18.42
CA ASP A 2 -39.85 15.60 18.46
C ASP A 2 -39.59 15.17 17.01
N GLN A 3 -38.51 15.66 16.39
CA GLN A 3 -38.07 15.13 15.09
C GLN A 3 -37.15 13.95 15.37
N ALA A 4 -37.73 12.75 15.32
CA ALA A 4 -36.96 11.53 15.21
C ALA A 4 -36.21 11.57 13.87
N ALA A 5 -34.89 11.77 13.93
CA ALA A 5 -34.01 11.54 12.80
C ALA A 5 -34.04 10.04 12.47
N GLY A 6 -34.79 9.66 11.44
CA GLY A 6 -34.77 8.29 10.93
C GLY A 6 -33.37 7.97 10.42
N THR A 7 -32.72 6.98 11.01
CA THR A 7 -31.51 6.36 10.46
C THR A 7 -31.91 5.61 9.19
N GLU A 8 -31.74 6.23 8.03
CA GLU A 8 -31.92 5.53 6.76
C GLU A 8 -30.86 4.42 6.64
N ALA A 9 -31.31 3.17 6.57
CA ALA A 9 -30.44 2.04 6.32
C ALA A 9 -29.97 1.99 4.86
N GLN A 10 -28.82 1.37 4.64
CA GLN A 10 -28.27 1.14 3.30
C GLN A 10 -29.26 0.30 2.46
N LYS A 11 -29.50 0.70 1.21
CA LYS A 11 -30.48 0.07 0.32
C LYS A 11 -29.79 -0.89 -0.65
N ASP A 12 -30.52 -1.90 -1.12
CA ASP A 12 -30.04 -2.81 -2.16
C ASP A 12 -29.83 -2.10 -3.50
N ALA A 13 -29.00 -2.69 -4.36
CA ALA A 13 -28.83 -2.23 -5.73
C ALA A 13 -30.15 -2.30 -6.49
N SER A 14 -30.56 -1.18 -7.10
CA SER A 14 -31.78 -1.14 -7.91
C SER A 14 -31.64 -1.97 -9.20
N PRO A 15 -32.75 -2.36 -9.85
CA PRO A 15 -32.69 -3.06 -11.13
C PRO A 15 -31.85 -2.34 -12.20
N ALA A 16 -31.87 -1.01 -12.21
CA ALA A 16 -31.06 -0.22 -13.13
C ALA A 16 -29.54 -0.33 -12.84
N VAL A 17 -29.15 -0.33 -11.56
CA VAL A 17 -27.75 -0.53 -11.15
C VAL A 17 -27.30 -1.94 -11.52
N ILE A 18 -28.12 -2.97 -11.22
CA ILE A 18 -27.82 -4.36 -11.58
C ILE A 18 -27.60 -4.50 -13.09
N ALA A 19 -28.48 -3.91 -13.91
CA ALA A 19 -28.34 -3.93 -15.35
C ALA A 19 -27.02 -3.28 -15.83
N GLN A 20 -26.59 -2.19 -15.18
CA GLN A 20 -25.32 -1.53 -15.49
C GLN A 20 -24.11 -2.42 -15.13
N GLN A 21 -24.12 -3.12 -13.99
CA GLN A 21 -23.04 -4.05 -13.65
C GLN A 21 -22.97 -5.21 -14.64
N GLN A 22 -24.11 -5.77 -15.05
CA GLN A 22 -24.18 -6.82 -16.07
C GLN A 22 -23.70 -6.34 -17.45
N ALA A 23 -23.97 -5.08 -17.81
CA ALA A 23 -23.43 -4.48 -19.03
C ALA A 23 -21.90 -4.35 -18.96
N MET A 24 -21.35 -3.96 -17.81
CA MET A 24 -19.90 -3.86 -17.59
C MET A 24 -19.20 -5.22 -17.72
N LEU A 25 -19.77 -6.28 -17.13
CA LEU A 25 -19.25 -7.66 -17.25
C LEU A 25 -19.13 -8.13 -18.70
N LYS A 26 -20.01 -7.66 -19.59
CA LYS A 26 -19.99 -8.00 -21.02
C LYS A 26 -19.05 -7.12 -21.84
N ALA A 27 -18.74 -5.92 -21.36
CA ALA A 27 -17.98 -4.93 -22.09
C ALA A 27 -16.46 -5.04 -21.91
N LEU A 28 -16.01 -5.60 -20.78
CA LEU A 28 -14.59 -5.70 -20.43
C LEU A 28 -14.08 -7.15 -20.44
N PRO A 29 -12.78 -7.38 -20.70
CA PRO A 29 -12.20 -8.71 -20.80
C PRO A 29 -11.90 -9.33 -19.42
N PHE A 30 -12.92 -9.66 -18.63
CA PHE A 30 -12.73 -10.22 -17.28
C PHE A 30 -12.03 -11.60 -17.24
N SER A 31 -11.97 -12.29 -18.38
CA SER A 31 -11.18 -13.52 -18.52
C SER A 31 -9.68 -13.26 -18.59
N ASP A 32 -9.26 -12.02 -18.85
CA ASP A 32 -7.85 -11.64 -18.76
C ASP A 32 -7.45 -11.42 -17.30
N THR A 33 -6.67 -12.37 -16.79
CA THR A 33 -6.21 -12.42 -15.41
C THR A 33 -4.73 -12.13 -15.25
N ALA A 34 -4.04 -11.65 -16.30
CA ALA A 34 -2.59 -11.40 -16.25
C ALA A 34 -2.19 -10.48 -15.09
N ASP A 35 -3.00 -9.46 -14.77
CA ASP A 35 -2.73 -8.57 -13.63
C ASP A 35 -2.67 -9.29 -12.29
N PHE A 36 -3.39 -10.41 -12.10
CA PHE A 36 -3.32 -11.19 -10.86
C PHE A 36 -2.00 -11.95 -10.77
N ASP A 37 -1.50 -12.47 -11.89
CA ASP A 37 -0.20 -13.11 -11.97
C ASP A 37 0.91 -12.08 -11.70
N ASP A 38 0.82 -10.90 -12.33
CA ASP A 38 1.76 -9.80 -12.12
C ASP A 38 1.73 -9.26 -10.69
N ALA A 39 0.54 -9.16 -10.07
CA ALA A 39 0.41 -8.78 -8.67
C ALA A 39 0.97 -9.87 -7.73
N ALA A 40 0.90 -11.15 -8.06
CA ALA A 40 1.47 -12.22 -7.21
C ALA A 40 2.98 -12.41 -7.41
N ARG A 41 3.51 -12.01 -8.56
CA ARG A 41 4.89 -12.30 -8.97
C ARG A 41 5.92 -11.72 -8.00
N GLY A 42 6.90 -12.54 -7.64
CA GLY A 42 8.03 -12.14 -6.80
C GLY A 42 7.72 -12.07 -5.31
N PHE A 43 6.54 -12.53 -4.86
CA PHE A 43 6.17 -12.52 -3.44
C PHE A 43 7.19 -13.27 -2.56
N LEU A 44 7.65 -12.60 -1.51
CA LEU A 44 8.59 -13.15 -0.52
C LEU A 44 7.92 -13.44 0.81
N GLY A 45 7.00 -12.58 1.25
CA GLY A 45 6.30 -12.72 2.51
C GLY A 45 5.54 -11.46 2.92
N SER A 46 4.72 -11.55 3.97
CA SER A 46 3.95 -10.43 4.53
C SER A 46 3.72 -10.63 6.03
N ILE A 47 3.20 -9.60 6.70
CA ILE A 47 2.53 -9.75 7.99
C ILE A 47 1.04 -10.03 7.77
N GLU A 48 0.41 -10.71 8.73
CA GLU A 48 -1.01 -11.05 8.72
C GLU A 48 -1.86 -9.79 8.58
N HIS A 49 -2.77 -9.80 7.59
CA HIS A 49 -3.70 -8.72 7.25
C HIS A 49 -3.06 -7.33 7.04
N ALA A 50 -1.75 -7.23 6.83
CA ALA A 50 -1.03 -5.95 6.88
C ALA A 50 -1.36 -5.13 8.15
N ASN A 51 -1.55 -5.81 9.28
CA ASN A 51 -1.98 -5.17 10.53
C ASN A 51 -0.82 -4.39 11.17
N ILE A 52 -0.90 -3.07 11.10
CA ILE A 52 0.12 -2.13 11.58
C ILE A 52 -0.53 -1.23 12.62
N ALA A 53 0.04 -1.21 13.82
CA ALA A 53 -0.45 -0.43 14.95
C ALA A 53 0.57 0.61 15.42
N SER A 54 0.07 1.68 16.03
CA SER A 54 0.88 2.64 16.76
C SER A 54 1.48 2.02 18.02
N GLN A 55 2.44 2.71 18.63
CA GLN A 55 3.00 2.31 19.93
C GLN A 55 1.95 2.22 21.05
N THR A 56 0.83 2.93 20.91
CA THR A 56 -0.31 2.90 21.85
C THR A 56 -1.35 1.84 21.50
N GLY A 57 -1.10 1.00 20.49
CA GLY A 57 -2.01 -0.08 20.06
C GLY A 57 -3.16 0.35 19.16
N ARG A 58 -3.20 1.61 18.70
CA ARG A 58 -4.20 2.08 17.72
C ARG A 58 -3.86 1.54 16.35
N THR A 59 -4.81 0.94 15.64
CA THR A 59 -4.65 0.54 14.24
C THR A 59 -4.31 1.77 13.38
N VAL A 60 -3.18 1.70 12.67
CA VAL A 60 -2.74 2.70 11.69
C VAL A 60 -3.11 2.22 10.29
N TRP A 61 -2.90 0.92 10.01
CA TRP A 61 -3.27 0.29 8.75
C TRP A 61 -3.70 -1.15 9.01
N SER A 62 -4.71 -1.62 8.28
CA SER A 62 -5.11 -3.03 8.26
C SER A 62 -5.96 -3.29 7.03
N LEU A 63 -5.71 -4.43 6.39
CA LEU A 63 -6.52 -4.97 5.32
C LEU A 63 -7.56 -6.00 5.81
N GLU A 64 -7.58 -6.30 7.11
CA GLU A 64 -8.56 -7.23 7.73
C GLU A 64 -10.02 -6.86 7.42
N PRO A 65 -10.46 -5.58 7.51
CA PRO A 65 -11.85 -5.22 7.21
C PRO A 65 -12.25 -5.45 5.76
N TYR A 66 -11.27 -5.62 4.86
CA TYR A 66 -11.49 -5.88 3.43
C TYR A 66 -11.50 -7.37 3.11
N GLY A 67 -11.56 -8.27 4.11
CA GLY A 67 -11.64 -9.71 3.90
C GLY A 67 -12.84 -10.16 3.04
N PHE A 68 -13.89 -9.35 2.92
CA PHE A 68 -14.99 -9.62 1.98
C PHE A 68 -14.54 -9.65 0.50
N LEU A 69 -13.37 -9.09 0.16
CA LEU A 69 -12.79 -9.15 -1.19
C LEU A 69 -12.18 -10.52 -1.53
N PHE A 70 -12.16 -11.49 -0.60
CA PHE A 70 -11.81 -12.86 -0.94
C PHE A 70 -12.80 -13.48 -1.94
N ASP A 71 -14.04 -13.00 -1.97
CA ASP A 71 -15.03 -13.43 -2.93
C ASP A 71 -14.67 -12.97 -4.35
N ALA A 72 -14.60 -13.93 -5.28
CA ALA A 72 -14.20 -13.65 -6.64
C ALA A 72 -15.23 -12.80 -7.40
N GLU A 73 -16.51 -13.02 -7.10
CA GLU A 73 -17.64 -12.36 -7.74
C GLU A 73 -17.96 -11.03 -7.06
N ALA A 74 -18.17 -9.99 -7.87
CA ALA A 74 -18.57 -8.69 -7.35
C ALA A 74 -20.04 -8.72 -6.91
N PRO A 75 -20.39 -8.17 -5.73
CA PRO A 75 -21.78 -7.97 -5.35
C PRO A 75 -22.44 -6.95 -6.28
N ALA A 76 -23.76 -7.03 -6.43
CA ALA A 76 -24.53 -6.14 -7.30
C ALA A 76 -24.39 -4.63 -6.96
N THR A 77 -23.98 -4.33 -5.72
CA THR A 77 -23.78 -2.98 -5.19
C THR A 77 -22.42 -2.37 -5.56
N VAL A 78 -21.51 -3.13 -6.17
CA VAL A 78 -20.17 -2.67 -6.54
C VAL A 78 -19.93 -2.88 -8.03
N ASN A 79 -19.23 -1.94 -8.67
CA ASN A 79 -18.82 -2.10 -10.06
C ASN A 79 -17.85 -3.28 -10.20
N PRO A 80 -18.07 -4.22 -11.13
CA PRO A 80 -17.24 -5.43 -11.24
C PRO A 80 -15.78 -5.14 -11.62
N SER A 81 -15.51 -4.07 -12.37
CA SER A 81 -14.15 -3.63 -12.68
C SER A 81 -13.46 -3.05 -11.44
N LEU A 82 -14.19 -2.28 -10.63
CA LEU A 82 -13.68 -1.78 -9.36
C LEU A 82 -13.42 -2.91 -8.37
N TRP A 83 -14.30 -3.93 -8.34
CA TRP A 83 -14.11 -5.12 -7.52
C TRP A 83 -12.83 -5.87 -7.90
N ARG A 84 -12.60 -6.07 -9.20
CA ARG A 84 -11.33 -6.66 -9.69
C ARG A 84 -10.13 -5.85 -9.22
N GLN A 85 -10.16 -4.53 -9.34
CA GLN A 85 -9.06 -3.66 -8.89
C GLN A 85 -8.86 -3.71 -7.37
N ALA A 86 -9.95 -3.72 -6.59
CA ALA A 86 -9.89 -3.84 -5.15
C ALA A 86 -9.24 -5.17 -4.73
N ARG A 87 -9.59 -6.28 -5.41
CA ARG A 87 -8.95 -7.58 -5.21
C ARG A 87 -7.47 -7.59 -5.57
N LEU A 88 -7.08 -6.94 -6.67
CA LEU A 88 -5.66 -6.80 -7.03
C LEU A 88 -4.87 -6.04 -5.95
N ASN A 89 -5.46 -4.98 -5.38
CA ASN A 89 -4.84 -4.21 -4.32
C ASN A 89 -4.74 -4.97 -2.97
N MET A 90 -5.42 -6.11 -2.82
CA MET A 90 -5.25 -6.98 -1.64
C MET A 90 -3.96 -7.81 -1.68
N HIS A 91 -3.20 -7.80 -2.78
CA HIS A 91 -1.88 -8.43 -2.87
C HIS A 91 -0.81 -7.60 -2.15
N HIS A 92 -0.78 -7.72 -0.82
CA HIS A 92 0.12 -6.99 0.06
C HIS A 92 1.34 -7.83 0.50
N GLY A 93 2.41 -7.15 0.93
CA GLY A 93 3.65 -7.76 1.41
C GLY A 93 4.90 -7.26 0.71
N LEU A 94 5.98 -8.04 0.83
CA LEU A 94 7.27 -7.82 0.21
C LEU A 94 7.38 -8.64 -1.07
N PHE A 95 7.83 -7.99 -2.14
CA PHE A 95 7.99 -8.58 -3.47
C PHE A 95 9.38 -8.25 -4.04
N GLU A 96 10.06 -9.21 -4.65
CA GLU A 96 11.25 -8.97 -5.46
C GLU A 96 10.83 -8.66 -6.90
N VAL A 97 11.13 -7.45 -7.37
CA VAL A 97 10.81 -7.00 -8.74
C VAL A 97 11.83 -7.60 -9.71
N VAL A 98 13.11 -7.42 -9.37
CA VAL A 98 14.28 -7.99 -10.02
C VAL A 98 15.35 -8.20 -8.94
N PRO A 99 16.41 -9.00 -9.18
CA PRO A 99 17.47 -9.21 -8.18
C PRO A 99 18.01 -7.90 -7.63
N GLY A 100 17.91 -7.72 -6.31
CA GLY A 100 18.38 -6.52 -5.60
C GLY A 100 17.40 -5.34 -5.60
N VAL A 101 16.21 -5.46 -6.20
CA VAL A 101 15.15 -4.44 -6.13
C VAL A 101 13.88 -5.08 -5.57
N CYS A 102 13.49 -4.64 -4.37
CA CYS A 102 12.29 -5.11 -3.70
C CYS A 102 11.26 -3.98 -3.57
N GLN A 103 9.99 -4.34 -3.41
CA GLN A 103 8.92 -3.43 -3.04
C GLN A 103 8.09 -3.99 -1.90
N VAL A 104 7.79 -3.16 -0.91
CA VAL A 104 6.71 -3.41 0.05
C VAL A 104 5.46 -2.71 -0.45
N ARG A 105 4.36 -3.47 -0.58
CA ARG A 105 3.09 -3.02 -1.15
C ARG A 105 1.93 -3.33 -0.21
N GLY A 106 0.90 -2.48 -0.22
CA GLY A 106 -0.31 -2.69 0.58
C GLY A 106 -0.15 -2.55 2.10
N PHE A 107 0.97 -1.95 2.55
CA PHE A 107 1.18 -1.52 3.94
C PHE A 107 0.78 -0.06 4.17
N ASP A 108 0.45 0.64 3.09
CA ASP A 108 -0.05 2.01 2.99
C ASP A 108 -0.67 2.17 1.59
N ILE A 109 -1.11 3.37 1.21
CA ILE A 109 -1.63 3.65 -0.13
C ILE A 109 -0.54 3.59 -1.21
N ALA A 110 0.68 4.02 -0.89
CA ALA A 110 1.84 3.95 -1.76
C ALA A 110 2.66 2.66 -1.56
N ASN A 111 3.63 2.44 -2.45
CA ASN A 111 4.64 1.41 -2.29
C ASN A 111 5.93 2.02 -1.73
N MET A 112 6.70 1.23 -0.98
CA MET A 112 8.08 1.54 -0.63
C MET A 112 9.00 0.68 -1.50
N THR A 113 9.92 1.29 -2.24
CA THR A 113 10.90 0.53 -3.05
C THR A 113 12.26 0.54 -2.36
N LEU A 114 12.92 -0.62 -2.36
CA LEU A 114 14.17 -0.89 -1.67
C LEU A 114 15.19 -1.39 -2.68
N ILE A 115 16.25 -0.62 -2.90
CA ILE A 115 17.30 -0.93 -3.87
C ILE A 115 18.57 -1.29 -3.11
N GLU A 116 19.00 -2.53 -3.25
CA GLU A 116 20.21 -3.06 -2.64
C GLU A 116 21.45 -2.60 -3.39
N GLY A 117 22.35 -1.91 -2.70
CA GLY A 117 23.69 -1.58 -3.18
C GLY A 117 24.78 -2.28 -2.39
N ASP A 118 26.03 -2.03 -2.77
CA ASP A 118 27.20 -2.69 -2.19
C ASP A 118 27.39 -2.42 -0.69
N SER A 119 27.02 -1.22 -0.23
CA SER A 119 27.25 -0.76 1.15
C SER A 119 25.97 -0.63 1.99
N GLY A 120 24.79 -0.85 1.40
CA GLY A 120 23.52 -0.69 2.10
C GLY A 120 22.32 -0.66 1.16
N VAL A 121 21.22 -0.07 1.62
CA VAL A 121 19.96 0.02 0.88
C VAL A 121 19.57 1.48 0.61
N ILE A 122 19.12 1.75 -0.61
CA ILE A 122 18.48 3.01 -0.99
C ILE A 122 16.97 2.80 -0.87
N VAL A 123 16.29 3.70 -0.17
CA VAL A 123 14.83 3.66 -0.01
C VAL A 123 14.22 4.70 -0.94
N VAL A 124 13.29 4.29 -1.80
CA VAL A 124 12.51 5.19 -2.65
C VAL A 124 11.09 5.21 -2.12
N ASP A 125 10.69 6.42 -1.72
CA ASP A 125 9.47 6.75 -1.01
C ASP A 125 9.31 6.05 0.34
N THR A 126 8.67 6.73 1.30
CA THR A 126 8.67 6.31 2.70
C THR A 126 7.27 6.14 3.27
N LEU A 127 6.27 5.89 2.41
CA LEU A 127 4.87 5.72 2.81
C LEU A 127 4.32 6.98 3.52
N THR A 128 3.05 6.92 3.96
CA THR A 128 2.37 8.05 4.61
C THR A 128 2.77 8.18 6.08
N SER A 129 2.93 7.05 6.78
CA SER A 129 3.10 7.02 8.23
C SER A 129 4.44 6.44 8.68
N ILE A 130 4.93 6.91 9.83
CA ILE A 130 6.15 6.38 10.47
C ILE A 130 5.98 4.89 10.80
N GLU A 131 4.80 4.50 11.27
CA GLU A 131 4.46 3.12 11.60
C GLU A 131 4.48 2.22 10.36
N GLY A 132 3.83 2.66 9.27
CA GLY A 132 3.83 1.93 8.00
C GLY A 132 5.24 1.75 7.45
N ALA A 133 6.02 2.84 7.42
CA ALA A 133 7.40 2.82 6.95
C ALA A 133 8.29 1.88 7.78
N ARG A 134 8.16 1.92 9.11
CA ARG A 134 8.92 1.04 10.00
C ARG A 134 8.55 -0.44 9.77
N ALA A 135 7.25 -0.74 9.68
CA ALA A 135 6.78 -2.10 9.41
C ALA A 135 7.28 -2.62 8.05
N ALA A 136 7.32 -1.78 7.03
CA ALA A 136 7.87 -2.12 5.72
C ALA A 136 9.38 -2.42 5.80
N MET A 137 10.16 -1.58 6.49
CA MET A 137 11.59 -1.81 6.70
C MET A 137 11.85 -3.10 7.49
N ASP A 138 11.09 -3.35 8.56
CA ASP A 138 11.20 -4.57 9.37
C ASP A 138 10.88 -5.82 8.55
N LEU A 139 9.81 -5.78 7.73
CA LEU A 139 9.46 -6.87 6.83
C LEU A 139 10.60 -7.15 5.83
N TYR A 140 11.17 -6.11 5.23
CA TYR A 140 12.31 -6.24 4.34
C TYR A 140 13.53 -6.84 5.04
N PHE A 141 13.91 -6.33 6.22
CA PHE A 141 15.06 -6.83 6.97
C PHE A 141 14.89 -8.29 7.40
N ASN A 142 13.67 -8.72 7.73
CA ASN A 142 13.39 -10.12 8.07
C ASN A 142 13.66 -11.09 6.91
N HIS A 143 13.53 -10.64 5.65
CA HIS A 143 13.73 -11.49 4.47
C HIS A 143 15.11 -11.29 3.82
N ARG A 144 15.69 -10.09 3.89
CA ARG A 144 16.90 -9.70 3.13
C ARG A 144 18.13 -9.45 4.02
N GLY A 145 17.93 -9.48 5.34
CA GLY A 145 18.94 -9.17 6.35
C GLY A 145 19.09 -7.67 6.60
N LYS A 146 19.57 -7.32 7.79
CA LYS A 146 19.74 -5.92 8.20
C LYS A 146 20.88 -5.26 7.41
N ARG A 147 20.59 -4.12 6.79
CA ARG A 147 21.54 -3.30 6.02
C ARG A 147 21.33 -1.83 6.38
N PRO A 148 22.39 -1.00 6.40
CA PRO A 148 22.23 0.43 6.65
C PRO A 148 21.47 1.09 5.50
N VAL A 149 20.62 2.07 5.82
CA VAL A 149 20.03 2.96 4.82
C VAL A 149 21.11 3.96 4.38
N VAL A 150 21.41 3.99 3.08
CA VAL A 150 22.48 4.83 2.54
C VAL A 150 21.98 6.04 1.76
N ALA A 151 20.72 6.04 1.34
CA ALA A 151 20.03 7.20 0.78
C ALA A 151 18.51 7.01 0.86
N VAL A 152 17.78 8.13 0.84
CA VAL A 152 16.34 8.16 0.63
C VAL A 152 16.03 9.02 -0.58
N ILE A 153 15.12 8.57 -1.44
CA ILE A 153 14.62 9.32 -2.59
C ILE A 153 13.13 9.56 -2.38
N PHE A 154 12.68 10.81 -2.44
CA PHE A 154 11.27 11.13 -2.57
C PHE A 154 10.97 11.38 -4.04
N THR A 155 10.05 10.63 -4.62
CA THR A 155 9.74 10.71 -6.06
C THR A 155 8.99 11.99 -6.39
N HIS A 156 8.08 12.43 -5.52
CA HIS A 156 7.29 13.64 -5.67
C HIS A 156 6.69 14.09 -4.34
N THR A 157 5.91 15.16 -4.38
CA THR A 157 5.60 16.01 -3.22
C THR A 157 4.39 15.60 -2.38
N HIS A 158 3.74 14.46 -2.66
CA HIS A 158 2.58 14.02 -1.89
C HIS A 158 2.97 13.24 -0.63
N THR A 159 2.23 13.48 0.45
CA THR A 159 2.51 12.93 1.80
C THR A 159 2.69 11.42 1.83
N ASP A 160 2.00 10.65 0.98
CA ASP A 160 2.14 9.20 0.92
C ASP A 160 3.50 8.71 0.43
N HIS A 161 4.36 9.61 -0.05
CA HIS A 161 5.70 9.30 -0.53
C HIS A 161 6.83 9.76 0.42
N TRP A 162 6.55 10.67 1.37
CA TRP A 162 7.56 11.22 2.28
C TRP A 162 7.16 11.24 3.75
N GLY A 163 5.88 11.07 4.08
CA GLY A 163 5.32 11.25 5.42
C GLY A 163 5.91 10.28 6.47
N GLY A 164 6.24 9.06 6.06
CA GLY A 164 6.85 8.05 6.93
C GLY A 164 8.38 8.12 7.04
N ALA A 165 9.05 9.18 6.56
CA ALA A 165 10.51 9.25 6.50
C ALA A 165 11.21 8.96 7.83
N ARG A 166 10.62 9.35 8.98
CA ARG A 166 11.18 9.07 10.31
C ARG A 166 11.01 7.62 10.79
N GLY A 167 10.25 6.80 10.08
CA GLY A 167 10.24 5.35 10.23
C GLY A 167 11.43 4.66 9.55
N VAL A 168 12.06 5.33 8.58
CA VAL A 168 13.25 4.86 7.86
C VAL A 168 14.53 5.50 8.41
N LEU A 169 14.49 6.81 8.67
CA LEU A 169 15.59 7.65 9.14
C LEU A 169 15.43 7.95 10.63
N ASP A 170 15.39 6.90 11.46
CA ASP A 170 15.37 7.06 12.91
C ASP A 170 16.74 7.49 13.47
N ASP A 171 16.82 7.75 14.77
CA ASP A 171 18.05 8.24 15.40
C ASP A 171 19.19 7.22 15.30
N ALA A 172 18.87 5.92 15.27
CA ALA A 172 19.87 4.87 15.10
C ALA A 172 20.44 4.86 13.67
N ALA A 173 19.59 5.05 12.65
CA ALA A 173 20.03 5.16 11.26
C ALA A 173 20.94 6.39 11.05
N LEU A 174 20.59 7.51 11.68
CA LEU A 174 21.34 8.77 11.57
C LEU A 174 22.61 8.82 12.44
N ALA A 175 22.78 7.89 13.39
CA ALA A 175 23.97 7.83 14.23
C ALA A 175 25.26 7.61 13.44
N GLY A 176 25.17 6.99 12.25
CA GLY A 176 26.29 6.76 11.34
C GLY A 176 26.72 7.98 10.52
N GLY A 177 25.99 9.10 10.61
CA GLY A 177 26.28 10.33 9.89
C GLY A 177 25.13 10.79 8.99
N LYS A 178 25.43 11.72 8.08
CA LYS A 178 24.42 12.29 7.18
C LYS A 178 24.03 11.28 6.10
N ILE A 179 22.74 10.95 6.05
CA ILE A 179 22.13 10.17 4.96
C ILE A 179 21.57 11.16 3.92
N PRO A 180 21.96 11.08 2.63
CA PRO A 180 21.38 11.88 1.57
C PRO A 180 19.87 11.65 1.43
N VAL A 181 19.12 12.74 1.36
CA VAL A 181 17.71 12.76 0.95
C VAL A 181 17.63 13.48 -0.38
N ILE A 182 17.19 12.78 -1.42
CA ILE A 182 17.15 13.25 -2.81
C ILE A 182 15.69 13.47 -3.19
N ALA A 183 15.37 14.62 -3.76
CA ALA A 183 14.02 14.96 -4.18
C ALA A 183 14.05 15.84 -5.44
N PRO A 184 12.94 15.92 -6.20
CA PRO A 184 12.81 16.86 -7.31
C PRO A 184 13.05 18.31 -6.90
N ASN A 185 13.41 19.14 -7.87
CA ASN A 185 13.48 20.58 -7.66
C ASN A 185 12.14 21.11 -7.12
N LEU A 186 12.19 22.13 -6.25
CA LEU A 186 11.03 22.76 -5.61
C LEU A 186 10.19 21.82 -4.71
N PHE A 187 10.73 20.67 -4.29
CA PHE A 187 9.99 19.73 -3.44
C PHE A 187 9.39 20.39 -2.20
N MET A 188 10.19 21.18 -1.46
CA MET A 188 9.73 21.82 -0.23
C MET A 188 8.65 22.89 -0.45
N GLU A 189 8.58 23.47 -1.65
CA GLU A 189 7.57 24.47 -2.01
C GLU A 189 6.21 23.82 -2.31
N HIS A 190 6.23 22.58 -2.80
CA HIS A 190 5.04 21.88 -3.29
C HIS A 190 4.62 20.67 -2.44
N ALA A 191 5.30 20.45 -1.31
CA ALA A 191 4.95 19.39 -0.36
C ALA A 191 3.52 19.60 0.17
N VAL A 192 2.67 18.59 0.00
CA VAL A 192 1.26 18.58 0.43
C VAL A 192 0.85 17.28 1.11
#